data_AF-A0A0G1QLS6-F1
#
_entry.id   AF-A0A0G1QLS6-F1
#
_cell.length_a   1.000
_cell.length_b   1.000
_cell.length_c   1.000
_cell.angle_alpha   90.00
_cell.angle_beta   90.00
_cell.angle_gamma   90.00
#
_symmetry.space_group_name_H-M   'P 1'
#
loop_
_entity.id
_entity.type
_entity.pdbx_description
1 polymer ?
#
loop_
_entity_poly.entity_id
_entity_poly.type
_entity_poly.pdbx_seq_one_letter_code
_entity_poly.pdbx_strand_id
1 'polypeptide(L)'
;MTEIVTQTQDFNKLKTAYFSDFAKSHLSAFRPHYRQGETLGKRPEVWRNVSEHCLVAGVLADILADELHLPEDQKSVVVKAAIMHDWFKKHELTTQQAASKEGTLSLQTIAEIKEKNDQALQAMGVPPDIIALTGVNTPETPAGPQRLSEKIIWYVDAILLNTELMPIEQRFDDSERGWDGTKEDPVRAVRNNAFSNLYRAQYGGKSLYEVQRALGGKIGAEFAQRMGYQGDISQLPLFLREKLVERIKSKAPVSS
;
A
#
# COMPACT_ATOMS: atom_id res chain seq x y z
N MET A 1 13.94 19.36 18.21
CA MET A 1 12.97 19.06 19.28
C MET A 1 11.78 18.41 18.61
N THR A 2 11.84 17.08 18.47
CA THR A 2 10.76 16.29 17.88
C THR A 2 9.82 15.97 19.04
N GLU A 3 8.68 16.66 19.12
CA GLU A 3 7.60 16.20 19.99
C GLU A 3 7.21 14.82 19.49
N ILE A 4 7.64 13.79 20.21
CA ILE A 4 6.97 12.50 20.21
C ILE A 4 5.55 12.87 20.63
N VAL A 5 4.62 12.90 19.67
CA VAL A 5 3.20 13.05 19.96
C VAL A 5 2.85 11.84 20.82
N THR A 6 2.91 12.02 22.14
CA THR A 6 2.37 11.10 23.10
C THR A 6 0.92 10.93 22.69
N GLN A 7 0.55 9.72 22.26
CA GLN A 7 -0.81 9.41 21.84
C GLN A 7 -1.74 9.62 23.03
N THR A 8 -2.24 10.85 23.21
CA THR A 8 -3.19 11.16 24.25
C THR A 8 -4.49 10.42 23.95
N GLN A 9 -5.27 10.14 24.99
CA GLN A 9 -6.59 9.53 24.81
C GLN A 9 -7.47 10.35 23.84
N ASP A 10 -7.29 11.66 23.82
CA ASP A 10 -8.00 12.57 22.92
C ASP A 10 -7.53 12.44 21.46
N PHE A 11 -6.23 12.33 21.20
CA PHE A 11 -5.73 12.08 19.85
C PHE A 11 -6.24 10.74 19.29
N ASN A 12 -6.28 9.69 20.11
CA ASN A 12 -6.78 8.38 19.69
C ASN A 12 -8.27 8.40 19.32
N LYS A 13 -9.10 9.19 20.03
CA LYS A 13 -10.50 9.41 19.65
C LYS A 13 -10.62 10.13 18.30
N LEU A 14 -9.84 11.21 18.09
CA LEU A 14 -9.82 11.94 16.82
C LEU A 14 -9.37 11.06 15.66
N LYS A 15 -8.30 10.27 15.85
CA LYS A 15 -7.81 9.30 14.87
C LYS A 15 -8.92 8.30 14.50
N THR A 16 -9.61 7.74 15.49
CA THR A 16 -10.70 6.79 15.27
C THR A 16 -11.84 7.41 14.47
N ALA A 17 -12.25 8.63 14.82
CA ALA A 17 -13.29 9.36 14.09
C ALA A 17 -12.88 9.65 12.64
N TYR A 18 -11.66 10.17 12.44
CA TYR A 18 -11.11 10.48 11.12
C TYR A 18 -11.11 9.27 10.18
N PHE A 19 -10.52 8.15 10.62
CA PHE A 19 -10.47 6.93 9.82
C PHE A 19 -11.84 6.30 9.60
N SER A 20 -12.75 6.38 10.59
CA SER A 20 -14.13 5.90 10.45
C SER A 20 -14.90 6.70 9.40
N ASP A 21 -14.74 8.02 9.39
CA ASP A 21 -15.40 8.89 8.42
C ASP A 21 -14.83 8.69 7.02
N PHE A 22 -13.50 8.55 6.90
CA PHE A 22 -12.84 8.22 5.64
C PHE A 22 -13.31 6.87 5.08
N ALA A 23 -13.43 5.83 5.92
CA ALA A 23 -13.95 4.54 5.50
C ALA A 23 -15.42 4.62 5.04
N LYS A 24 -16.25 5.41 5.72
CA LYS A 24 -17.66 5.64 5.35
C LYS A 24 -17.79 6.37 4.01
N SER A 25 -16.96 7.38 3.75
CA SER A 25 -16.99 8.10 2.46
C SER A 25 -16.51 7.25 1.29
N HIS A 26 -15.78 6.16 1.56
CA HIS A 26 -15.24 5.24 0.55
C HIS A 26 -15.81 3.81 0.63
N LEU A 27 -17.03 3.62 1.14
CA LEU A 27 -17.64 2.29 1.31
C LEU A 27 -17.65 1.44 0.03
N SER A 28 -17.82 2.06 -1.13
CA SER A 28 -17.78 1.36 -2.42
C SER A 28 -16.42 0.70 -2.66
N ALA A 29 -15.33 1.31 -2.20
CA ALA A 29 -13.99 0.76 -2.32
C ALA A 29 -13.69 -0.38 -1.34
N PHE A 30 -14.37 -0.42 -0.19
CA PHE A 30 -14.25 -1.52 0.77
C PHE A 30 -15.14 -2.73 0.45
N ARG A 31 -16.04 -2.63 -0.53
CA ARG A 31 -16.95 -3.72 -0.91
C ARG A 31 -16.22 -5.02 -1.32
N PRO A 32 -15.14 -5.00 -2.11
CA PRO A 32 -14.39 -6.21 -2.46
C PRO A 32 -13.82 -6.93 -1.23
N HIS A 33 -13.27 -6.17 -0.27
CA HIS A 33 -12.71 -6.70 0.98
C HIS A 33 -13.72 -7.51 1.80
N TYR A 34 -14.97 -7.05 1.86
CA TYR A 34 -16.03 -7.71 2.60
C TYR A 34 -16.61 -8.93 1.86
N ARG A 35 -16.85 -8.81 0.55
CA ARG A 35 -17.62 -9.83 -0.20
C ARG A 35 -16.81 -11.06 -0.56
N GLN A 36 -15.62 -10.86 -1.11
CA GLN A 36 -14.82 -11.95 -1.69
C GLN A 36 -13.39 -11.96 -1.19
N GLY A 37 -12.86 -10.80 -0.75
CA GLY A 37 -11.49 -10.72 -0.23
C GLY A 37 -11.31 -11.42 1.11
N GLU A 38 -12.39 -11.52 1.90
CA GLU A 38 -12.35 -12.01 3.29
C GLU A 38 -11.30 -11.27 4.14
N THR A 39 -11.12 -9.98 3.84
CA THR A 39 -10.19 -9.07 4.54
C THR A 39 -10.95 -8.09 5.45
N LEU A 40 -12.28 -7.98 5.29
CA LEU A 40 -13.14 -7.17 6.17
C LEU A 40 -14.34 -7.99 6.69
N GLY A 41 -14.58 -7.97 8.01
CA GLY A 41 -15.63 -8.77 8.66
C GLY A 41 -15.30 -9.17 10.09
N LYS A 42 -16.24 -9.70 10.86
CA LYS A 42 -16.04 -10.07 12.29
C LYS A 42 -15.59 -11.51 12.54
N ARG A 43 -15.49 -12.33 11.48
CA ARG A 43 -15.15 -13.75 11.61
C ARG A 43 -13.64 -13.91 11.89
N PRO A 44 -13.22 -14.88 12.72
CA PRO A 44 -11.80 -15.06 13.09
C PRO A 44 -10.84 -15.29 11.91
N GLU A 45 -11.32 -15.90 10.83
CA GLU A 45 -10.56 -16.22 9.61
C GLU A 45 -10.39 -15.03 8.65
N VAL A 46 -10.94 -13.87 8.99
CA VAL A 46 -10.85 -12.64 8.19
C VAL A 46 -9.53 -11.95 8.44
N TRP A 47 -8.84 -11.61 7.36
CA TRP A 47 -7.53 -10.94 7.41
C TRP A 47 -7.68 -9.43 7.54
N ARG A 48 -8.20 -8.98 8.69
CA ARG A 48 -8.50 -7.57 8.99
C ARG A 48 -7.32 -6.64 8.80
N ASN A 49 -6.12 -7.10 9.14
CA ASN A 49 -4.88 -6.37 8.99
C ASN A 49 -4.65 -5.90 7.54
N VAL A 50 -5.12 -6.67 6.54
CA VAL A 50 -5.02 -6.28 5.12
C VAL A 50 -5.92 -5.08 4.82
N SER A 51 -7.18 -5.11 5.29
CA SER A 51 -8.08 -3.97 5.12
C SER A 51 -7.64 -2.74 5.92
N GLU A 52 -7.02 -2.92 7.08
CA GLU A 52 -6.43 -1.83 7.86
C GLU A 52 -5.23 -1.19 7.14
N HIS A 53 -4.34 -2.02 6.58
CA HIS A 53 -3.26 -1.55 5.71
C HIS A 53 -3.80 -0.75 4.52
N CYS A 54 -4.78 -1.31 3.80
CA CYS A 54 -5.40 -0.65 2.67
C CYS A 54 -6.13 0.66 3.03
N LEU A 55 -6.71 0.73 4.23
CA LEU A 55 -7.33 1.95 4.74
C LEU A 55 -6.28 3.05 4.97
N VAL A 56 -5.14 2.71 5.58
CA VAL A 56 -4.02 3.66 5.73
C VAL A 56 -3.46 4.06 4.37
N ALA A 57 -3.27 3.11 3.46
CA ALA A 57 -2.83 3.38 2.09
C ALA A 57 -3.79 4.34 1.36
N GLY A 58 -5.11 4.12 1.45
CA GLY A 58 -6.12 5.04 0.90
C GLY A 58 -5.99 6.46 1.43
N VAL A 59 -5.83 6.62 2.74
CA VAL A 59 -5.65 7.94 3.38
C VAL A 59 -4.34 8.61 2.94
N LEU A 60 -3.24 7.87 2.87
CA LEU A 60 -1.96 8.42 2.43
C LEU A 60 -1.96 8.78 0.94
N ALA A 61 -2.64 7.99 0.11
CA ALA A 61 -2.84 8.30 -1.29
C ALA A 61 -3.68 9.57 -1.48
N ASP A 62 -4.70 9.79 -0.63
CA ASP A 62 -5.50 11.02 -0.59
C ASP A 62 -4.65 12.24 -0.21
N ILE A 63 -3.83 12.12 0.84
CA ILE A 63 -2.88 13.16 1.26
C ILE A 63 -1.88 13.48 0.15
N LEU A 64 -1.22 12.46 -0.39
CA LEU A 64 -0.18 12.64 -1.38
C LEU A 64 -0.75 13.18 -2.70
N ALA A 65 -1.96 12.77 -3.09
CA ALA A 65 -2.64 13.34 -4.25
C ALA A 65 -2.91 14.85 -4.09
N ASP A 66 -3.30 15.31 -2.89
CA ASP A 66 -3.51 16.73 -2.61
C ASP A 66 -2.20 17.53 -2.63
N GLU A 67 -1.14 17.00 -2.02
CA GLU A 67 0.19 17.65 -2.04
C GLU A 67 0.79 17.70 -3.45
N LEU A 68 0.43 16.74 -4.32
CA LEU A 68 0.80 16.73 -5.74
C LEU A 68 -0.20 17.48 -6.63
N HIS A 69 -1.22 18.11 -6.05
CA HIS A 69 -2.26 18.89 -6.72
C HIS A 69 -2.99 18.12 -7.84
N LEU A 70 -3.32 16.86 -7.59
CA LEU A 70 -4.14 16.09 -8.53
C LEU A 70 -5.56 16.67 -8.60
N PRO A 71 -6.16 16.73 -9.80
CA PRO A 71 -7.59 16.98 -9.95
C PRO A 71 -8.44 15.96 -9.17
N GLU A 72 -9.59 16.39 -8.64
CA GLU A 72 -10.43 15.57 -7.76
C GLU A 72 -10.95 14.27 -8.40
N ASP A 73 -11.19 14.26 -9.71
CA ASP A 73 -11.57 13.06 -10.45
C ASP A 73 -10.43 12.02 -10.45
N GLN A 74 -9.19 12.45 -10.69
CA GLN A 74 -8.01 11.57 -10.65
C GLN A 74 -7.68 11.12 -9.23
N LYS A 75 -7.79 12.03 -8.25
CA LYS A 75 -7.63 11.71 -6.83
C LYS A 75 -8.64 10.65 -6.40
N SER A 76 -9.91 10.76 -6.78
CA SER A 76 -10.93 9.76 -6.47
C SER A 76 -10.56 8.37 -7.00
N VAL A 77 -10.01 8.28 -8.21
CA VAL A 77 -9.56 7.03 -8.82
C VAL A 77 -8.37 6.43 -8.05
N VAL A 78 -7.35 7.24 -7.75
CA VAL A 78 -6.16 6.83 -7.00
C VAL A 78 -6.53 6.35 -5.60
N VAL A 79 -7.36 7.09 -4.86
CA VAL A 79 -7.76 6.71 -3.49
C VAL A 79 -8.52 5.37 -3.50
N LYS A 80 -9.46 5.19 -4.42
CA LYS A 80 -10.20 3.91 -4.52
C LYS A 80 -9.27 2.76 -4.89
N ALA A 81 -8.34 2.97 -5.81
CA ALA A 81 -7.35 1.96 -6.17
C ALA A 81 -6.44 1.60 -5.00
N ALA A 82 -5.97 2.58 -4.22
CA ALA A 82 -5.14 2.35 -3.04
C ALA A 82 -5.90 1.57 -1.96
N ILE A 83 -7.19 1.85 -1.76
CA ILE A 83 -8.03 1.08 -0.86
C ILE A 83 -8.16 -0.36 -1.36
N MET A 84 -8.31 -0.57 -2.67
CA MET A 84 -8.53 -1.92 -3.20
C MET A 84 -7.24 -2.72 -3.40
N HIS A 85 -6.05 -2.13 -3.48
CA HIS A 85 -4.87 -2.78 -4.10
C HIS A 85 -4.55 -4.19 -3.59
N ASP A 86 -4.72 -4.43 -2.29
CA ASP A 86 -4.40 -5.71 -1.63
C ASP A 86 -5.64 -6.52 -1.20
N TRP A 87 -6.84 -6.19 -1.68
CA TRP A 87 -8.09 -6.84 -1.28
C TRP A 87 -8.09 -8.38 -1.47
N PHE A 88 -7.31 -8.86 -2.45
CA PHE A 88 -7.19 -10.27 -2.84
C PHE A 88 -5.99 -11.00 -2.21
N LYS A 89 -5.24 -10.34 -1.30
CA LYS A 89 -3.98 -10.85 -0.73
C LYS A 89 -4.08 -12.24 -0.11
N LYS A 90 -5.21 -12.56 0.52
CA LYS A 90 -5.45 -13.89 1.12
C LYS A 90 -5.42 -15.01 0.08
N HIS A 91 -6.11 -14.81 -1.04
CA HIS A 91 -6.16 -15.76 -2.15
C HIS A 91 -4.81 -15.85 -2.87
N GLU A 92 -4.15 -14.70 -3.06
CA GLU A 92 -2.78 -14.62 -3.59
C GLU A 92 -1.82 -15.48 -2.76
N LEU A 93 -1.70 -15.22 -1.45
CA LEU A 93 -0.74 -15.95 -0.60
C LEU A 93 -1.07 -17.44 -0.50
N THR A 94 -2.36 -17.80 -0.45
CA THR A 94 -2.78 -19.22 -0.42
C THR A 94 -2.36 -19.92 -1.71
N THR A 95 -2.56 -19.28 -2.87
CA THR A 95 -2.18 -19.83 -4.18
C THR A 95 -0.67 -19.93 -4.32
N GLN A 96 0.07 -18.88 -3.93
CA GLN A 96 1.55 -18.88 -3.95
C GLN A 96 2.13 -19.99 -3.05
N GLN A 97 1.55 -20.21 -1.87
CA GLN A 97 1.99 -21.27 -0.96
C GLN A 97 1.73 -22.66 -1.52
N ALA A 98 0.57 -22.90 -2.14
CA ALA A 98 0.27 -24.16 -2.81
C ALA A 98 1.26 -24.41 -3.95
N ALA A 99 1.42 -23.44 -4.85
CA ALA A 99 2.35 -23.54 -5.97
C ALA A 99 3.81 -23.73 -5.52
N SER A 100 4.22 -23.06 -4.44
CA SER A 100 5.56 -23.24 -3.88
C SER A 100 5.80 -24.66 -3.34
N LYS A 101 4.80 -25.27 -2.69
CA LYS A 101 4.88 -26.67 -2.22
C LYS A 101 4.94 -27.68 -3.36
N GLU A 102 4.28 -27.37 -4.47
CA GLU A 102 4.26 -28.19 -5.69
C GLU A 102 5.47 -27.93 -6.61
N GLY A 103 6.30 -26.92 -6.32
CA GLY A 103 7.43 -26.52 -7.17
C GLY A 103 7.02 -25.81 -8.46
N THR A 104 5.79 -25.27 -8.52
CA THR A 104 5.19 -24.64 -9.70
C THR A 104 5.12 -23.12 -9.62
N LEU A 105 5.57 -22.52 -8.52
CA LEU A 105 5.57 -21.06 -8.34
C LEU A 105 6.45 -20.38 -9.41
N SER A 106 5.83 -19.54 -10.24
CA SER A 106 6.49 -18.84 -11.35
C SER A 106 5.85 -17.47 -11.60
N LEU A 107 6.46 -16.65 -12.47
CA LEU A 107 5.85 -15.39 -12.92
C LEU A 107 4.51 -15.61 -13.65
N GLN A 108 4.34 -16.75 -14.33
CA GLN A 108 3.07 -17.13 -14.94
C GLN A 108 1.99 -17.34 -13.87
N THR A 109 2.32 -18.01 -12.76
CA THR A 109 1.42 -18.15 -11.60
C THR A 109 0.99 -16.79 -11.06
N ILE A 110 1.91 -15.82 -10.98
CA ILE A 110 1.60 -14.47 -10.51
C ILE A 110 0.68 -13.74 -11.50
N ALA A 111 0.92 -13.87 -12.80
CA ALA A 111 0.07 -13.29 -13.84
C ALA A 111 -1.36 -13.85 -13.77
N GLU A 112 -1.52 -15.16 -13.57
CA GLU A 112 -2.84 -15.80 -13.41
C GLU A 112 -3.59 -15.33 -12.15
N ILE A 113 -2.87 -15.13 -11.04
CA ILE A 113 -3.48 -14.55 -9.82
C ILE A 113 -3.96 -13.13 -10.11
N LYS A 114 -3.14 -12.32 -10.79
CA LYS A 114 -3.52 -10.95 -11.17
C LYS A 114 -4.73 -10.94 -12.10
N GLU A 115 -4.79 -11.82 -13.08
CA GLU A 115 -5.93 -11.93 -13.98
C GLU A 115 -7.22 -12.27 -13.23
N LYS A 116 -7.18 -13.25 -12.32
CA LYS A 116 -8.33 -13.62 -11.47
C LYS A 116 -8.78 -12.46 -10.59
N ASN A 117 -7.83 -11.71 -10.02
CA ASN A 117 -8.09 -10.50 -9.26
C ASN A 117 -8.86 -9.47 -10.11
N ASP A 118 -8.33 -9.14 -11.29
CA ASP A 118 -8.91 -8.15 -12.20
C ASP A 118 -10.32 -8.57 -12.66
N GLN A 119 -10.51 -9.84 -13.03
CA GLN A 119 -11.82 -10.40 -13.39
C GLN A 119 -12.83 -10.32 -12.23
N ALA A 120 -12.40 -10.59 -10.99
CA ALA A 120 -13.27 -10.51 -9.83
C ALA A 120 -13.70 -9.06 -9.52
N LEU A 121 -12.78 -8.09 -9.63
CA LEU A 121 -13.13 -6.67 -9.51
C LEU A 121 -14.09 -6.22 -10.62
N GLN A 122 -13.84 -6.64 -11.85
CA GLN A 122 -14.71 -6.35 -12.99
C GLN A 122 -16.13 -6.90 -12.76
N ALA A 123 -16.25 -8.14 -12.27
CA ALA A 123 -17.53 -8.76 -11.95
C ALA A 123 -18.29 -8.04 -10.81
N MET A 124 -17.57 -7.28 -9.96
CA MET A 124 -18.18 -6.41 -8.95
C MET A 124 -18.58 -5.03 -9.46
N GLY A 125 -18.34 -4.75 -10.75
CA GLY A 125 -18.63 -3.46 -11.38
C GLY A 125 -17.60 -2.39 -11.06
N VAL A 126 -16.36 -2.76 -10.70
CA VAL A 126 -15.29 -1.79 -10.49
C VAL A 126 -14.82 -1.25 -11.86
N PRO A 127 -14.71 0.09 -12.02
CA PRO A 127 -14.22 0.70 -13.25
C PRO A 127 -12.82 0.23 -13.69
N PRO A 128 -12.57 0.04 -15.01
CA PRO A 128 -11.29 -0.46 -15.51
C PRO A 128 -10.07 0.41 -15.17
N ASP A 129 -10.24 1.72 -15.09
CA ASP A 129 -9.19 2.67 -14.71
C ASP A 129 -8.73 2.48 -13.25
N ILE A 130 -9.65 2.15 -12.35
CA ILE A 130 -9.33 1.77 -10.96
C ILE A 130 -8.64 0.41 -10.93
N ILE A 131 -9.18 -0.60 -11.64
CA ILE A 131 -8.62 -1.96 -11.69
C ILE A 131 -7.15 -1.92 -12.16
N ALA A 132 -6.87 -1.17 -13.23
CA ALA A 132 -5.53 -1.02 -13.78
C ALA A 132 -4.50 -0.49 -12.78
N LEU A 133 -4.93 0.25 -11.75
CA LEU A 133 -4.06 0.78 -10.71
C LEU A 133 -3.86 -0.17 -9.52
N THR A 134 -4.76 -1.14 -9.29
CA THR A 134 -4.70 -2.01 -8.10
C THR A 134 -3.47 -2.92 -8.05
N GLY A 135 -2.88 -3.27 -9.20
CA GLY A 135 -1.73 -4.19 -9.29
C GLY A 135 -0.37 -3.52 -9.50
N VAL A 136 -0.27 -2.18 -9.43
CA VAL A 136 0.96 -1.45 -9.83
C VAL A 136 2.06 -1.46 -8.78
N ASN A 137 1.80 -2.01 -7.59
CA ASN A 137 2.79 -2.16 -6.52
C ASN A 137 3.89 -3.19 -6.84
N THR A 138 3.64 -4.07 -7.81
CA THR A 138 4.67 -4.93 -8.42
C THR A 138 5.01 -4.39 -9.82
N PRO A 139 6.16 -3.72 -10.01
CA PRO A 139 6.50 -3.11 -11.29
C PRO A 139 6.54 -4.10 -12.46
N GLU A 140 5.91 -3.79 -13.58
CA GLU A 140 6.03 -4.64 -14.78
C GLU A 140 7.43 -4.57 -15.41
N THR A 141 8.16 -3.49 -15.18
CA THR A 141 9.52 -3.29 -15.69
C THR A 141 10.42 -2.67 -14.62
N PRO A 142 11.75 -2.79 -14.74
CA PRO A 142 12.70 -2.12 -13.85
C PRO A 142 12.57 -0.58 -13.86
N ALA A 143 11.94 -0.01 -14.89
CA ALA A 143 11.73 1.44 -14.99
C ALA A 143 10.64 1.95 -14.03
N GLY A 144 9.83 1.05 -13.47
CA GLY A 144 8.77 1.36 -12.53
C GLY A 144 7.49 1.90 -13.17
N PRO A 145 6.52 2.32 -12.35
CA PRO A 145 5.32 3.02 -12.83
C PRO A 145 5.67 4.32 -13.55
N GLN A 146 4.92 4.66 -14.59
CA GLN A 146 5.21 5.82 -15.45
C GLN A 146 4.23 6.97 -15.20
N ARG A 147 2.93 6.66 -15.03
CA ARG A 147 1.89 7.66 -14.78
C ARG A 147 1.94 8.11 -13.33
N LEU A 148 1.56 9.37 -13.08
CA LEU A 148 1.57 9.95 -11.74
C LEU A 148 0.69 9.16 -10.76
N SER A 149 -0.50 8.75 -11.21
CA SER A 149 -1.42 7.90 -10.43
C SER A 149 -0.80 6.58 -10.02
N GLU A 150 -0.13 5.87 -10.94
CA GLU A 150 0.56 4.61 -10.66
C GLU A 150 1.68 4.80 -9.64
N LYS A 151 2.47 5.87 -9.79
CA LYS A 151 3.55 6.22 -8.86
C LYS A 151 3.02 6.47 -7.45
N ILE A 152 1.86 7.12 -7.31
CA ILE A 152 1.26 7.38 -5.99
C ILE A 152 0.91 6.07 -5.30
N ILE A 153 0.19 5.17 -5.98
CA ILE A 153 -0.18 3.85 -5.43
C ILE A 153 1.07 3.07 -5.02
N TRP A 154 2.03 2.97 -5.95
CA TRP A 154 3.28 2.25 -5.71
C TRP A 154 4.05 2.82 -4.51
N TYR A 155 4.21 4.14 -4.45
CA TYR A 155 5.01 4.79 -3.41
C TYR A 155 4.38 4.63 -2.03
N VAL A 156 3.05 4.79 -1.95
CA VAL A 156 2.32 4.65 -0.68
C VAL A 156 2.42 3.23 -0.12
N ASP A 157 2.31 2.19 -0.96
CA ASP A 157 2.54 0.80 -0.50
C ASP A 157 4.02 0.56 -0.14
N ALA A 158 4.96 1.10 -0.91
CA ALA A 158 6.39 0.94 -0.68
C ALA A 158 6.89 1.55 0.65
N ILE A 159 6.18 2.54 1.21
CA ILE A 159 6.50 3.15 2.50
C ILE A 159 5.72 2.54 3.67
N LEU A 160 4.86 1.56 3.43
CA LEU A 160 4.04 0.92 4.46
C LEU A 160 4.55 -0.49 4.79
N LEU A 161 4.67 -0.76 6.09
CA LEU A 161 4.72 -2.12 6.63
C LEU A 161 3.55 -2.29 7.60
N ASN A 162 2.59 -3.14 7.25
CA ASN A 162 1.26 -3.16 7.86
C ASN A 162 0.64 -1.74 7.82
N THR A 163 0.52 -1.06 8.96
CA THR A 163 -0.06 0.28 9.07
C THR A 163 0.98 1.35 9.43
N GLU A 164 2.25 0.97 9.55
CA GLU A 164 3.33 1.87 9.95
C GLU A 164 4.06 2.44 8.72
N LEU A 165 4.23 3.76 8.72
CA LEU A 165 5.01 4.46 7.69
C LEU A 165 6.49 4.38 8.02
N MET A 166 7.32 4.00 7.05
CA MET A 166 8.77 3.90 7.24
C MET A 166 9.52 4.20 5.93
N PRO A 167 10.84 4.46 6.00
CA PRO A 167 11.67 4.57 4.80
C PRO A 167 11.60 3.31 3.94
N ILE A 168 11.61 3.50 2.61
CA ILE A 168 11.49 2.43 1.63
C ILE A 168 12.58 1.37 1.80
N GLU A 169 13.83 1.80 2.03
CA GLU A 169 14.96 0.89 2.30
C GLU A 169 14.65 -0.03 3.48
N GLN A 170 14.26 0.55 4.62
CA GLN A 170 13.91 -0.19 5.82
C GLN A 170 12.72 -1.14 5.58
N ARG A 171 11.69 -0.70 4.86
CA ARG A 171 10.51 -1.53 4.56
C ARG A 171 10.89 -2.82 3.83
N PHE A 172 11.80 -2.74 2.86
CA PHE A 172 12.25 -3.92 2.11
C PHE A 172 13.26 -4.77 2.89
N ASP A 173 14.14 -4.17 3.68
CA ASP A 173 15.02 -4.90 4.60
C ASP A 173 14.17 -5.73 5.59
N ASP A 174 13.13 -5.12 6.17
CA ASP A 174 12.19 -5.78 7.08
C ASP A 174 11.43 -6.91 6.38
N SER A 175 11.01 -6.69 5.13
CA SER A 175 10.35 -7.72 4.32
C SER A 175 11.26 -8.93 4.06
N GLU A 176 12.55 -8.70 3.76
CA GLU A 176 13.53 -9.75 3.51
C GLU A 176 13.87 -10.54 4.78
N ARG A 177 13.88 -9.90 5.95
CA ARG A 177 14.04 -10.55 7.26
C ARG A 177 12.78 -11.26 7.75
N GLY A 178 11.65 -11.11 7.03
CA GLY A 178 10.36 -11.64 7.47
C GLY A 178 9.82 -10.95 8.72
N TRP A 179 10.21 -9.71 8.97
CA TRP A 179 9.70 -8.90 10.07
C TRP A 179 8.22 -8.56 9.83
N ASP A 180 7.40 -8.71 10.86
CA ASP A 180 5.96 -8.45 10.80
C ASP A 180 5.50 -7.21 11.57
N GLY A 181 6.44 -6.38 12.02
CA GLY A 181 6.18 -5.27 12.94
C GLY A 181 6.41 -5.62 14.41
N THR A 182 6.48 -6.91 14.76
CA THR A 182 6.66 -7.39 16.14
C THR A 182 7.79 -8.40 16.31
N LYS A 183 7.99 -9.27 15.32
CA LYS A 183 9.03 -10.31 15.33
C LYS A 183 9.45 -10.67 13.92
N GLU A 184 10.65 -11.26 13.81
CA GLU A 184 11.10 -11.93 12.60
C GLU A 184 10.47 -13.33 12.49
N ASP A 185 10.14 -13.73 11.26
CA ASP A 185 9.63 -15.06 10.92
C ASP A 185 10.49 -15.64 9.78
N PRO A 186 11.36 -16.64 10.06
CA PRO A 186 12.23 -17.25 9.05
C PRO A 186 11.47 -17.88 7.88
N VAL A 187 10.27 -18.43 8.12
CA VAL A 187 9.45 -19.02 7.05
C VAL A 187 8.95 -17.93 6.11
N ARG A 188 8.53 -16.79 6.69
CA ARG A 188 8.16 -15.60 5.92
C ARG A 188 9.35 -15.03 5.15
N ALA A 189 10.52 -14.95 5.78
CA ALA A 189 11.75 -14.49 5.14
C ALA A 189 12.07 -15.31 3.89
N VAL A 190 12.12 -16.65 4.01
CA VAL A 190 12.37 -17.56 2.88
C VAL A 190 11.36 -17.34 1.76
N ARG A 191 10.06 -17.26 2.10
CA ARG A 191 8.99 -17.01 1.12
C ARG A 191 9.16 -15.68 0.40
N ASN A 192 9.36 -14.59 1.14
CA ASN A 192 9.49 -13.24 0.58
C ASN A 192 10.71 -13.13 -0.35
N ASN A 193 11.85 -13.71 0.06
CA ASN A 193 13.05 -13.77 -0.77
C ASN A 193 12.84 -14.63 -2.02
N ALA A 194 12.17 -15.78 -1.90
CA ALA A 194 11.84 -16.62 -3.06
C ALA A 194 10.96 -15.87 -4.08
N PHE A 195 9.90 -15.20 -3.60
CA PHE A 195 9.03 -14.38 -4.44
C PHE A 195 9.81 -13.25 -5.13
N SER A 196 10.62 -12.50 -4.38
CA SER A 196 11.45 -11.41 -4.93
C SER A 196 12.43 -11.90 -5.99
N ASN A 197 12.99 -13.09 -5.81
CA ASN A 197 13.94 -13.70 -6.74
C ASN A 197 13.32 -14.22 -8.05
N LEU A 198 12.00 -14.42 -8.13
CA LEU A 198 11.32 -14.78 -9.39
C LEU A 198 11.57 -13.75 -10.50
N TYR A 199 11.79 -12.49 -10.12
CA TYR A 199 11.93 -11.37 -11.05
C TYR A 199 13.35 -11.18 -11.58
N ARG A 200 14.35 -11.92 -11.10
CA ARG A 200 15.75 -11.74 -11.51
C ARG A 200 15.97 -11.83 -13.01
N ALA A 201 15.33 -12.80 -13.66
CA ALA A 201 15.45 -12.97 -15.11
C ALA A 201 14.87 -11.76 -15.88
N GLN A 202 13.74 -11.22 -15.42
CA GLN A 202 13.07 -10.08 -16.03
C GLN A 202 13.79 -8.75 -15.78
N TYR A 203 14.51 -8.63 -14.66
CA TYR A 203 15.14 -7.39 -14.22
C TYR A 203 16.67 -7.39 -14.37
N GLY A 204 17.21 -8.19 -15.30
CA GLY A 204 18.64 -8.17 -15.61
C GLY A 204 19.52 -8.58 -14.43
N GLY A 205 19.08 -9.56 -13.64
CA GLY A 205 19.79 -10.11 -12.49
C GLY A 205 19.40 -9.53 -11.13
N LYS A 206 18.64 -8.42 -11.09
CA LYS A 206 18.17 -7.81 -9.85
C LYS A 206 16.87 -8.46 -9.35
N SER A 207 16.74 -8.65 -8.06
CA SER A 207 15.48 -9.06 -7.42
C SER A 207 14.43 -7.94 -7.45
N LEU A 208 13.18 -8.28 -7.15
CA LEU A 208 12.09 -7.31 -7.04
C LEU A 208 12.40 -6.22 -6.01
N TYR A 209 12.88 -6.59 -4.83
CA TYR A 209 13.15 -5.64 -3.75
C TYR A 209 14.34 -4.72 -4.05
N GLU A 210 15.38 -5.19 -4.75
CA GLU A 210 16.45 -4.32 -5.26
C GLU A 210 15.92 -3.27 -6.25
N VAL A 211 15.00 -3.66 -7.14
CA VAL A 211 14.35 -2.72 -8.06
C VAL A 211 13.46 -1.73 -7.30
N GLN A 212 12.68 -2.20 -6.32
CA GLN A 212 11.77 -1.34 -5.58
C GLN A 212 12.50 -0.30 -4.72
N ARG A 213 13.65 -0.64 -4.11
CA ARG A 213 14.53 0.33 -3.45
C ARG A 213 15.00 1.45 -4.39
N ALA A 214 15.52 1.06 -5.56
CA ALA A 214 15.97 2.02 -6.58
C ALA A 214 14.84 2.94 -7.08
N LEU A 215 13.63 2.39 -7.25
CA LEU A 215 12.45 3.17 -7.60
C LEU A 215 12.05 4.15 -6.49
N GLY A 216 12.25 3.78 -5.23
CA GLY A 216 11.95 4.62 -4.08
C GLY A 216 12.68 5.96 -4.12
N GLY A 217 13.99 5.92 -4.39
CA GLY A 217 14.79 7.15 -4.55
C GLY A 217 14.33 7.99 -5.74
N LYS A 218 14.07 7.37 -6.90
CA LYS A 218 13.65 8.06 -8.13
C LYS A 218 12.27 8.72 -7.98
N ILE A 219 11.27 7.98 -7.52
CA ILE A 219 9.90 8.45 -7.38
C ILE A 219 9.79 9.45 -6.21
N GLY A 220 10.50 9.19 -5.10
CA GLY A 220 10.60 10.13 -3.99
C GLY A 220 11.17 11.49 -4.42
N ALA A 221 12.25 11.49 -5.23
CA ALA A 221 12.81 12.74 -5.77
C ALA A 221 11.81 13.50 -6.65
N GLU A 222 11.09 12.79 -7.52
CA GLU A 222 10.06 13.41 -8.37
C GLU A 222 8.93 14.02 -7.54
N PHE A 223 8.47 13.32 -6.50
CA PHE A 223 7.44 13.84 -5.60
C PHE A 223 7.94 15.04 -4.81
N ALA A 224 9.14 14.97 -4.23
CA ALA A 224 9.72 16.08 -3.49
C ALA A 224 9.79 17.34 -4.37
N GLN A 225 10.26 17.20 -5.62
CA GLN A 225 10.30 18.30 -6.58
C GLN A 225 8.91 18.88 -6.86
N ARG A 226 7.91 18.04 -7.15
CA ARG A 226 6.54 18.49 -7.47
C ARG A 226 5.85 19.17 -6.29
N MET A 227 6.08 18.70 -5.07
CA MET A 227 5.52 19.29 -3.84
C MET A 227 6.30 20.52 -3.36
N GLY A 228 7.45 20.83 -3.98
CA GLY A 228 8.37 21.86 -3.50
C GLY A 228 9.04 21.52 -2.16
N TYR A 229 9.07 20.24 -1.78
CA TYR A 229 9.67 19.76 -0.53
C TYR A 229 11.20 19.88 -0.59
N GLN A 230 11.77 20.65 0.34
CA GLN A 230 13.22 20.94 0.43
C GLN A 230 13.95 20.06 1.46
N GLY A 231 13.24 19.13 2.11
CA GLY A 231 13.84 18.21 3.08
C GLY A 231 14.57 17.05 2.41
N ASP A 232 15.16 16.18 3.22
CA ASP A 232 15.74 14.92 2.73
C ASP A 232 14.62 14.00 2.21
N ILE A 233 14.76 13.50 0.97
CA ILE A 233 13.82 12.59 0.32
C ILE A 233 13.56 11.34 1.17
N SER A 234 14.56 10.88 1.94
CA SER A 234 14.41 9.75 2.86
C SER A 234 13.36 10.01 3.97
N GLN A 235 13.06 11.28 4.25
CA GLN A 235 12.14 11.75 5.27
C GLN A 235 10.74 12.06 4.73
N LEU A 236 10.48 11.86 3.44
CA LEU A 236 9.13 11.99 2.86
C LEU A 236 8.07 11.16 3.61
N PRO A 237 8.33 9.92 4.08
CA PRO A 237 7.36 9.19 4.90
C PRO A 237 7.01 9.91 6.21
N LEU A 238 7.98 10.60 6.84
CA LEU A 238 7.71 11.41 8.03
C LEU A 238 6.89 12.65 7.71
N PHE A 239 7.19 13.34 6.60
CA PHE A 239 6.39 14.46 6.13
C PHE A 239 4.92 14.04 5.90
N LEU A 240 4.68 12.90 5.25
CA LEU A 240 3.32 12.37 5.06
C LEU A 240 2.64 12.00 6.39
N ARG A 241 3.41 11.50 7.36
CA ARG A 241 2.91 11.25 8.72
C ARG A 241 2.48 12.54 9.41
N GLU A 242 3.26 13.62 9.29
CA GLU A 242 2.92 14.93 9.84
C GLU A 242 1.62 15.47 9.21
N LYS A 243 1.48 15.39 7.88
CA LYS A 243 0.24 15.75 7.17
C LYS A 243 -0.97 14.93 7.63
N LEU A 244 -0.79 13.63 7.87
CA LEU A 244 -1.85 12.80 8.44
C LEU A 244 -2.25 13.29 9.84
N VAL A 245 -1.28 13.59 10.71
CA VAL A 245 -1.54 14.11 12.05
C VAL A 245 -2.28 15.45 12.00
N GLU A 246 -1.90 16.35 11.09
CA GLU A 246 -2.60 17.63 10.86
C GLU A 246 -4.05 17.41 10.46
N ARG A 247 -4.35 16.49 9.53
CA ARG A 247 -5.73 16.15 9.13
C ARG A 247 -6.55 15.52 10.25
N ILE A 248 -5.94 14.72 11.10
CA ILE A 248 -6.62 14.16 12.27
C ILE A 248 -6.95 15.29 13.27
N LYS A 249 -6.02 16.21 13.51
CA LYS A 249 -6.21 17.33 14.44
C LYS A 249 -7.21 18.37 13.93
N SER A 250 -7.32 18.59 12.62
CA SER A 250 -8.28 19.55 12.05
C SER A 250 -9.74 19.12 12.22
N LYS A 251 -10.00 17.86 12.57
CA LYS A 251 -11.32 17.35 12.98
C LYS A 251 -11.67 17.63 14.45
N ALA A 252 -10.76 18.20 15.23
CA ALA A 252 -11.06 18.59 16.60
C ALA A 252 -12.19 19.65 16.60
N PRO A 253 -13.19 19.54 17.50
CA PRO A 253 -14.17 20.59 17.65
C PRO A 253 -13.46 21.89 18.02
N VAL A 254 -13.73 22.96 17.29
CA VAL A 254 -13.25 24.30 17.65
C VAL A 254 -13.84 24.61 19.02
N SER A 255 -12.97 24.76 20.02
CA SER A 255 -13.38 25.18 21.35
C SER A 255 -13.94 26.60 21.22
N SER A 256 -15.27 26.71 21.30
CA SER A 256 -16.01 27.97 21.38
C SER A 256 -15.81 28.63 22.73
#